data_AF-A0A928BB21-F1
#
_entry.id   AF-A0A928BB21-F1
#
_cell.length_a   1.000
_cell.length_b   1.000
_cell.length_c   1.000
_cell.angle_alpha   90.00
_cell.angle_beta   90.00
_cell.angle_gamma   90.00
#
_symmetry.space_group_name_H-M   'P 1'
#
loop_
_entity.id
_entity.type
_entity.pdbx_description
1 polymer ?
#
loop_
_entity_poly.entity_id
_entity_poly.type
_entity_poly.pdbx_seq_one_letter_code
_entity_poly.pdbx_strand_id
1 'polypeptide(L)'
;MLISLHLNAAGDGTKWMNATGWSCYTCKGQTESDRLADCLYKAAEQILKNQVIRTDYARDGDPDWEENFYILRKTPCVAVLSENYFMDNKSDLEYLQNQTGKQAIIDTHVEGIEEWIESNI
;
A
#
# COMPACT_ATOMS: atom_id res chain seq x y z
N MET A 1 7.14 10.45 10.33
CA MET A 1 6.41 9.59 9.39
C MET A 1 6.61 8.14 9.82
N LEU A 2 5.59 7.31 9.67
CA LEU A 2 5.59 5.87 9.90
C LEU A 2 4.98 5.16 8.69
N ILE A 3 5.58 4.04 8.28
CA ILE A 3 5.05 3.18 7.23
C ILE A 3 5.02 1.76 7.78
N SER A 4 3.82 1.18 7.86
CA SER A 4 3.62 -0.21 8.26
C SER A 4 3.56 -1.09 7.02
N LEU A 5 4.53 -2.00 6.84
CA LEU A 5 4.59 -2.90 5.70
C LEU A 5 3.86 -4.20 6.02
N HIS A 6 2.81 -4.51 5.27
CA HIS A 6 1.96 -5.68 5.46
C HIS A 6 1.77 -6.48 4.16
N LEU A 7 1.17 -7.66 4.31
CA LEU A 7 0.70 -8.52 3.23
C LEU A 7 -0.73 -8.94 3.58
N ASN A 8 -1.62 -8.87 2.59
CA ASN A 8 -3.02 -9.22 2.75
C ASN A 8 -3.22 -10.74 2.84
N ALA A 9 -4.39 -11.13 3.32
CA ALA A 9 -4.98 -12.45 3.12
C ALA A 9 -6.49 -12.30 2.93
N ALA A 10 -7.08 -13.05 2.00
CA ALA A 10 -8.51 -12.99 1.71
C ALA A 10 -9.31 -14.14 2.34
N GLY A 11 -8.66 -15.28 2.57
CA GLY A 11 -9.27 -16.51 3.03
C GLY A 11 -8.96 -16.82 4.50
N ASP A 12 -9.33 -18.04 4.89
CA ASP A 12 -9.14 -18.62 6.22
C ASP A 12 -7.98 -19.64 6.26
N GLY A 13 -7.19 -19.73 5.19
CA GLY A 13 -6.09 -20.68 5.05
C GLY A 13 -6.48 -22.07 4.55
N THR A 14 -7.75 -22.33 4.22
CA THR A 14 -8.18 -23.65 3.71
C THR A 14 -7.94 -23.86 2.22
N LYS A 15 -7.79 -22.77 1.45
CA LYS A 15 -7.58 -22.80 0.00
C LYS A 15 -6.85 -21.55 -0.48
N TRP A 16 -6.28 -21.65 -1.67
CA TRP A 16 -5.78 -20.49 -2.41
C TRP A 16 -6.93 -19.59 -2.86
N MET A 17 -6.68 -18.28 -2.81
CA MET A 17 -7.60 -17.21 -3.15
C MET A 17 -7.18 -16.51 -4.44
N ASN A 18 -8.12 -15.79 -5.04
CA ASN A 18 -7.92 -15.05 -6.29
C ASN A 18 -7.78 -13.54 -6.06
N ALA A 19 -8.00 -13.04 -4.84
CA ALA A 19 -7.73 -11.65 -4.51
C ALA A 19 -6.23 -11.36 -4.71
N THR A 20 -5.90 -10.20 -5.27
CA THR A 20 -4.53 -9.83 -5.62
C THR A 20 -4.35 -8.33 -5.55
N GLY A 21 -3.10 -7.90 -5.41
CA GLY A 21 -2.68 -6.54 -5.70
C GLY A 21 -2.21 -5.75 -4.49
N TRP A 22 -1.52 -4.66 -4.81
CA TRP A 22 -0.97 -3.72 -3.86
C TRP A 22 -2.02 -2.65 -3.48
N SER A 23 -2.03 -2.21 -2.22
CA SER A 23 -2.87 -1.09 -1.74
C SER A 23 -2.16 -0.34 -0.61
N CYS A 24 -2.54 0.92 -0.39
CA CYS A 24 -2.15 1.71 0.76
C CYS A 24 -3.39 2.09 1.58
N TYR A 25 -3.24 2.11 2.90
CA TYR A 25 -4.30 2.41 3.85
C TYR A 25 -3.91 3.60 4.72
N THR A 26 -4.88 4.49 4.93
CA THR A 26 -4.81 5.60 5.89
C THR A 26 -5.88 5.45 6.99
N CYS A 27 -5.89 6.38 7.93
CA CYS A 27 -6.99 6.49 8.89
C CYS A 27 -8.13 7.32 8.30
N LYS A 28 -9.37 7.05 8.73
CA LYS A 28 -10.54 7.80 8.25
C LYS A 28 -10.43 9.32 8.46
N GLY A 29 -10.79 10.06 7.42
CA GLY A 29 -10.75 11.51 7.29
C GLY A 29 -9.46 12.01 6.65
N GLN A 30 -9.54 13.16 5.97
CA GLN A 30 -8.38 13.71 5.26
C GLN A 30 -7.28 14.24 6.19
N THR A 31 -6.06 13.72 6.03
CA THR A 31 -4.86 14.12 6.79
C THR A 31 -3.62 14.23 5.90
N GLU A 32 -2.47 14.59 6.48
CA GLU A 32 -1.18 14.51 5.77
C GLU A 32 -0.77 13.06 5.40
N SER A 33 -1.44 12.04 5.97
CA SER A 33 -1.18 10.62 5.64
C SER A 33 -1.69 10.26 4.25
N ASP A 34 -2.79 10.86 3.83
CA ASP A 34 -3.42 10.71 2.53
C ASP A 34 -2.51 11.29 1.45
N ARG A 35 -1.88 12.44 1.74
CA ARG A 35 -0.89 13.04 0.84
C ARG A 35 0.36 12.18 0.69
N LEU A 36 0.75 11.44 1.73
CA LEU A 36 1.79 10.41 1.62
C LEU A 36 1.30 9.19 0.82
N ALA A 37 0.06 8.75 1.04
CA ALA A 37 -0.53 7.66 0.29
C ALA A 37 -0.60 7.98 -1.21
N ASP A 38 -1.00 9.19 -1.59
CA ASP A 38 -0.97 9.69 -2.98
C ASP A 38 0.41 9.57 -3.62
N CYS A 39 1.48 9.96 -2.91
CA CYS A 39 2.85 9.81 -3.40
C CYS A 39 3.22 8.34 -3.60
N LEU A 40 2.82 7.45 -2.68
CA LEU A 40 3.03 6.01 -2.82
C LEU A 40 2.23 5.41 -3.99
N TYR A 41 0.98 5.85 -4.20
CA TYR A 41 0.16 5.41 -5.33
C TYR A 41 0.76 5.85 -6.67
N LYS A 42 1.25 7.10 -6.77
CA LYS A 42 1.95 7.58 -7.98
C LYS A 42 3.19 6.74 -8.28
N ALA A 43 4.00 6.42 -7.28
CA ALA A 43 5.17 5.56 -7.44
C ALA A 43 4.73 4.14 -7.87
N ALA A 44 3.71 3.58 -7.22
CA ALA A 44 3.16 2.27 -7.55
C ALA A 44 2.69 2.20 -9.01
N GLU A 45 1.96 3.21 -9.51
CA GLU A 45 1.50 3.28 -10.90
C GLU A 45 2.66 3.28 -11.91
N GLN A 46 3.81 3.85 -11.55
CA GLN A 46 4.98 3.87 -12.43
C GLN A 46 5.82 2.59 -12.40
N ILE A 47 5.96 1.99 -11.22
CA ILE A 47 6.87 0.84 -11.01
C ILE A 47 6.12 -0.48 -11.18
N LEU A 48 4.89 -0.57 -10.67
CA LEU A 48 4.08 -1.79 -10.63
C LEU A 48 3.15 -1.91 -11.85
N LYS A 49 3.53 -1.34 -13.01
CA LYS A 49 2.71 -1.23 -14.25
C LYS A 49 1.99 -2.50 -14.72
N ASN A 50 2.56 -3.68 -14.45
CA ASN A 50 1.99 -4.98 -14.85
C ASN A 50 1.35 -5.74 -13.69
N GLN A 51 1.18 -5.08 -12.55
CA GLN A 51 0.61 -5.64 -11.34
C GLN A 51 -0.74 -4.97 -11.03
N VAL A 52 -1.55 -5.62 -10.21
CA VAL A 52 -2.81 -5.03 -9.75
C VAL A 52 -2.53 -4.02 -8.65
N ILE A 53 -3.04 -2.80 -8.83
CA ILE A 53 -3.06 -1.73 -7.82
C ILE A 53 -4.52 -1.53 -7.44
N ARG A 54 -4.82 -1.60 -6.14
CA ARG A 54 -6.17 -1.50 -5.59
C ARG A 54 -6.41 -0.09 -5.06
N THR A 55 -7.52 0.53 -5.47
CA THR A 55 -7.91 1.89 -5.06
C THR A 55 -9.34 1.95 -4.53
N ASP A 56 -9.68 2.99 -3.75
CA ASP A 56 -11.05 3.23 -3.23
C ASP A 56 -11.52 4.70 -3.36
N TYR A 57 -11.56 5.21 -4.59
CA TYR A 57 -12.07 6.55 -4.91
C TYR A 57 -13.53 6.83 -4.52
N ALA A 58 -14.31 5.81 -4.13
CA ALA A 58 -15.73 5.97 -3.91
C ALA A 58 -16.07 6.66 -2.58
N ARG A 59 -15.13 6.75 -1.63
CA ARG A 59 -15.40 7.24 -0.26
C ARG A 59 -15.20 8.74 -0.09
N ASP A 60 -14.05 9.25 -0.48
CA ASP A 60 -13.57 10.63 -0.27
C ASP A 60 -12.96 11.25 -1.53
N GLY A 61 -12.64 10.44 -2.55
CA GLY A 61 -12.19 10.90 -3.86
C GLY A 61 -10.70 10.76 -4.10
N ASP A 62 -9.98 10.05 -3.25
CA ASP A 62 -8.56 9.73 -3.41
C ASP A 62 -8.35 8.19 -3.54
N PRO A 63 -7.16 7.70 -3.89
CA PRO A 63 -6.97 6.29 -4.20
C PRO A 63 -6.91 5.40 -2.96
N ASP A 64 -6.72 5.94 -1.76
CA ASP A 64 -6.35 5.11 -0.61
C ASP A 64 -7.53 4.43 0.07
N TRP A 65 -7.21 3.42 0.88
CA TRP A 65 -8.21 2.69 1.64
C TRP A 65 -8.26 3.20 3.08
N GLU A 66 -9.37 3.80 3.49
CA GLU A 66 -9.49 4.23 4.87
C GLU A 66 -9.88 3.10 5.83
N GLU A 67 -9.07 2.90 6.88
CA GLU A 67 -9.39 1.97 7.96
C GLU A 67 -9.07 2.48 9.38
N ASN A 68 -9.76 1.91 10.38
CA ASN A 68 -9.60 2.30 11.78
C ASN A 68 -8.47 1.54 12.52
N PHE A 69 -7.43 1.08 11.81
CA PHE A 69 -6.33 0.34 12.40
C PHE A 69 -5.66 1.15 13.52
N TYR A 70 -5.33 0.47 14.62
CA TYR A 70 -4.78 1.14 15.80
C TYR A 70 -3.49 1.89 15.47
N ILE A 71 -2.61 1.28 14.67
CA ILE A 71 -1.33 1.88 14.25
C ILE A 71 -1.53 3.16 13.43
N LEU A 72 -2.57 3.25 12.60
CA LEU A 72 -2.85 4.44 11.81
C LEU A 72 -3.46 5.56 12.68
N ARG A 73 -4.36 5.21 13.61
CA ARG A 73 -5.09 6.20 14.44
C ARG A 73 -4.36 6.68 15.69
N LYS A 74 -3.41 5.90 16.21
CA LYS A 74 -2.76 6.17 17.51
C LYS A 74 -1.28 6.47 17.39
N THR A 75 -0.79 6.66 16.17
CA THR A 75 0.54 7.21 15.91
C THR A 75 0.46 8.73 15.85
N PRO A 76 1.29 9.49 16.60
CA PRO A 76 1.23 10.95 16.64
C PRO A 76 1.91 11.64 15.44
N CYS A 77 2.18 10.90 14.37
CA CYS A 77 2.79 11.41 13.15
C CYS A 77 2.07 10.82 11.92
N VAL A 78 2.32 11.39 10.75
CA VAL A 78 1.90 10.87 9.44
C VAL A 78 2.17 9.36 9.37
N ALA A 79 1.12 8.57 9.12
CA ALA A 79 1.18 7.11 9.21
C ALA A 79 0.34 6.45 8.12
N VAL A 80 0.95 5.54 7.38
CA VAL A 80 0.29 4.72 6.36
C VAL A 80 0.60 3.24 6.57
N LEU A 81 -0.24 2.37 6.02
CA LEU A 81 -0.02 0.93 5.99
C LEU A 81 -0.14 0.45 4.55
N SER A 82 0.93 -0.13 4.01
CA SER A 82 0.89 -0.74 2.68
C SER A 82 0.59 -2.23 2.80
N GLU A 83 -0.43 -2.67 2.09
CA GLU A 83 -0.70 -4.09 1.88
C GLU A 83 -0.08 -4.51 0.55
N ASN A 84 1.05 -5.21 0.63
CA ASN A 84 1.88 -5.55 -0.51
C ASN A 84 1.47 -6.92 -1.06
N TYR A 85 0.31 -7.01 -1.70
CA TYR A 85 -0.22 -8.26 -2.28
C TYR A 85 -0.75 -9.27 -1.25
N PHE A 86 -1.28 -10.40 -1.73
CA PHE A 86 -1.97 -11.40 -0.92
C PHE A 86 -1.13 -12.67 -0.73
N MET A 87 -0.84 -13.05 0.52
CA MET A 87 -0.07 -14.26 0.86
C MET A 87 -0.78 -15.56 0.49
N ASP A 88 -2.11 -15.51 0.38
CA ASP A 88 -2.96 -16.64 -0.01
C ASP A 88 -3.35 -16.61 -1.50
N ASN A 89 -2.70 -15.79 -2.31
CA ASN A 89 -2.73 -15.85 -3.76
C ASN A 89 -1.40 -16.42 -4.30
N LYS A 90 -1.48 -17.40 -5.21
CA LYS A 90 -0.28 -18.08 -5.72
C LYS A 90 0.65 -17.16 -6.50
N SER A 91 0.11 -16.36 -7.41
CA SER A 91 0.89 -15.45 -8.26
C SER A 91 1.52 -14.34 -7.44
N ASP A 92 0.78 -13.81 -6.47
CA ASP A 92 1.28 -12.80 -5.53
C ASP A 92 2.41 -13.36 -4.67
N LEU A 93 2.25 -14.57 -4.12
CA LEU A 93 3.29 -15.24 -3.33
C LEU A 93 4.56 -15.48 -4.16
N GLU A 94 4.43 -15.91 -5.41
CA GLU A 94 5.55 -16.07 -6.34
C GLU A 94 6.26 -14.73 -6.59
N TYR A 95 5.49 -13.65 -6.81
CA TYR A 95 6.03 -12.30 -6.98
C TYR A 95 6.78 -11.81 -5.73
N LEU A 96 6.20 -12.05 -4.54
CA LEU A 96 6.79 -11.69 -3.25
C LEU A 96 8.07 -12.47 -2.92
N GLN A 97 8.25 -13.67 -3.46
CA GLN A 97 9.48 -14.45 -3.29
C GLN A 97 10.56 -14.07 -4.31
N ASN A 98 10.16 -13.53 -5.47
CA ASN A 98 11.03 -13.11 -6.54
C ASN A 98 11.85 -11.85 -6.18
N GLN A 99 13.13 -11.82 -6.53
CA GLN A 99 14.00 -10.68 -6.25
C GLN A 99 13.56 -9.39 -6.95
N THR A 100 13.14 -9.46 -8.21
CA THR A 100 12.60 -8.32 -8.97
C THR A 100 11.29 -7.82 -8.35
N GLY A 101 10.41 -8.71 -7.89
CA GLY A 101 9.17 -8.31 -7.24
C GLY A 101 9.42 -7.62 -5.90
N LYS A 102 10.32 -8.16 -5.07
CA LYS A 102 10.77 -7.50 -3.83
C LYS A 102 11.38 -6.13 -4.11
N GLN A 103 12.24 -6.03 -5.13
CA GLN A 103 12.89 -4.76 -5.46
C GLN A 103 11.86 -3.72 -5.92
N ALA A 104 10.90 -4.11 -6.76
CA ALA A 104 9.83 -3.21 -7.20
C ALA A 104 8.98 -2.69 -6.03
N ILE A 105 8.70 -3.54 -5.03
CA ILE A 105 8.03 -3.11 -3.79
C ILE A 105 8.91 -2.12 -3.03
N ILE A 106 10.21 -2.38 -2.86
CA ILE A 106 11.14 -1.46 -2.20
C ILE A 106 11.15 -0.10 -2.92
N ASP A 107 11.35 -0.12 -4.25
CA ASP A 107 11.42 1.08 -5.08
C ASP A 107 10.12 1.89 -4.97
N THR A 108 8.96 1.22 -4.94
CA THR A 108 7.65 1.88 -4.74
C THR A 108 7.59 2.69 -3.45
N HIS A 109 8.13 2.14 -2.36
CA HIS A 109 8.15 2.85 -1.08
C HIS A 109 9.20 3.96 -1.08
N VAL A 110 10.40 3.69 -1.59
CA VAL A 110 11.50 4.68 -1.61
C VAL A 110 11.10 5.90 -2.44
N GLU A 111 10.66 5.70 -3.69
CA GLU A 111 10.27 6.81 -4.56
C GLU A 111 9.08 7.58 -4.00
N GLY A 112 8.06 6.90 -3.46
CA GLY A 112 6.91 7.58 -2.84
C GLY A 112 7.27 8.36 -1.58
N ILE A 113 8.23 7.86 -0.77
CA ILE A 113 8.76 8.58 0.40
C ILE A 113 9.56 9.81 -0.03
N GLU A 114 10.45 9.66 -1.01
CA GLU A 114 11.27 10.75 -1.52
C GLU A 114 10.40 11.88 -2.09
N GLU A 115 9.42 11.54 -2.95
CA GLU A 115 8.46 12.50 -3.49
C GLU A 115 7.69 13.24 -2.38
N TRP A 116 7.27 12.53 -1.33
CA TRP A 116 6.59 13.16 -0.18
C TRP A 116 7.53 14.10 0.57
N ILE A 117 8.79 13.71 0.82
CA ILE A 117 9.76 14.57 1.50
C ILE A 117 10.05 15.83 0.69
N GLU A 118 10.29 15.71 -0.61
CA GLU A 118 10.60 16.82 -1.50
C GLU A 118 9.43 17.80 -1.65
N SER A 119 8.20 17.30 -1.63
CA SER A 119 6.98 18.12 -1.65
C SER A 119 6.68 18.81 -0.31
N ASN A 120 7.50 18.62 0.72
CA ASN A 120 7.31 19.11 2.08
C ASN A 120 8.45 20.02 2.57
N ILE A 121 9.46 20.28 1.74
CA ILE A 121 10.57 21.21 1.99
C ILE A 121 10.27 22.55 1.34
#